data_AF-A0A3B1E147-F1
#
_entry.id   AF-A0A3B1E147-F1
#
_cell.length_a   1.000
_cell.length_b   1.000
_cell.length_c   1.000
_cell.angle_alpha   90.00
_cell.angle_beta   90.00
_cell.angle_gamma   90.00
#
_symmetry.space_group_name_H-M   'P 1'
#
loop_
_entity.id
_entity.type
_entity.pdbx_description
1 polymer ?
#
loop_
_entity_poly.entity_id
_entity_poly.type
_entity_poly.pdbx_seq_one_letter_code
_entity_poly.pdbx_strand_id
1 'polypeptide(L)'
;MYRYFLFCIISFIFCLQTNVSAETWKEEKGKHFIVQYSSPTSKQWARRLLRKSEQYYDTIAKTIGYARYENFWTWNERVKVIVYPNKDIFLQETGQPAWSRGGAGRHKTAIHSRLIVTYKQEDGFFDGILPHEISHLMLNDFLGSGVPIPLWLDEGIAQLQEPTKRMVAHQIMRNSVRQGDYISFASLMSQDIRGETDTKKVKIFYAQSISIIDFLIKKYGSNKFGQFCRQLKNGKTLEEALRATYTLSIESVDALEQRWVEYMR
;
A
#
# COMPACT_ATOMS: atom_id res chain seq x y z
N MET A 1 -60.54 -10.36 -63.09
CA MET A 1 -59.81 -11.51 -62.52
C MET A 1 -58.38 -11.04 -62.22
N TYR A 2 -58.15 -10.43 -61.07
CA TYR A 2 -56.82 -9.99 -60.61
C TYR A 2 -56.63 -10.51 -59.18
N ARG A 3 -55.68 -11.43 -59.00
CA ARG A 3 -55.32 -12.02 -57.71
C ARG A 3 -54.19 -11.19 -57.10
N TYR A 4 -54.45 -10.60 -55.93
CA TYR A 4 -53.44 -10.00 -55.08
C TYR A 4 -52.62 -11.10 -54.41
N PHE A 5 -51.29 -11.06 -54.57
CA PHE A 5 -50.36 -11.85 -53.75
C PHE A 5 -49.87 -10.97 -52.60
N LEU A 6 -50.32 -11.28 -51.38
CA LEU A 6 -49.86 -10.64 -50.15
C LEU A 6 -48.59 -11.39 -49.69
N PHE A 7 -47.41 -10.77 -49.79
CA PHE A 7 -46.18 -11.31 -49.22
C PHE A 7 -46.09 -10.85 -47.75
N CYS A 8 -46.44 -11.75 -46.82
CA CYS A 8 -46.13 -11.57 -45.40
C CYS A 8 -44.63 -11.83 -45.19
N ILE A 9 -43.84 -10.77 -45.06
CA ILE A 9 -42.47 -10.86 -44.54
C ILE A 9 -42.60 -10.95 -43.02
N ILE A 10 -42.47 -12.17 -42.49
CA ILE A 10 -42.29 -12.42 -41.06
C ILE A 10 -40.83 -12.07 -40.74
N SER A 11 -40.61 -10.85 -40.26
CA SER A 11 -39.33 -10.46 -39.67
C SER A 11 -39.17 -11.14 -38.31
N PHE A 12 -38.50 -12.30 -38.30
CA PHE A 12 -38.00 -12.92 -37.07
C PHE A 12 -36.83 -12.06 -36.55
N ILE A 13 -37.12 -11.10 -35.69
CA ILE A 13 -36.09 -10.41 -34.91
C ILE A 13 -35.62 -11.42 -33.86
N PHE A 14 -34.51 -12.10 -34.16
CA PHE A 14 -33.73 -12.84 -33.17
C PHE A 14 -33.12 -11.81 -32.22
N CYS A 15 -33.87 -11.45 -31.17
CA CYS A 15 -33.34 -10.70 -30.05
C CYS A 15 -32.41 -11.66 -29.30
N LEU A 16 -31.13 -11.64 -29.65
CA LEU A 16 -30.07 -12.16 -28.79
C LEU A 16 -30.13 -11.35 -27.50
N GLN A 17 -30.91 -11.83 -26.52
CA GLN A 17 -30.77 -11.40 -25.14
C GLN A 17 -29.37 -11.84 -24.71
N THR A 18 -28.40 -10.96 -24.86
CA THR A 18 -27.19 -11.05 -24.08
C THR A 18 -27.64 -10.90 -22.64
N ASN A 19 -27.73 -12.02 -21.93
CA ASN A 19 -27.80 -12.04 -20.47
C ASN A 19 -26.47 -11.45 -19.97
N VAL A 20 -26.34 -10.12 -20.01
CA VAL A 20 -25.39 -9.41 -19.18
C VAL A 20 -25.93 -9.58 -17.78
N SER A 21 -25.55 -10.67 -17.13
CA SER A 21 -25.81 -10.88 -15.71
C SER A 21 -25.32 -9.63 -14.99
N ALA A 22 -26.23 -8.81 -14.47
CA ALA A 22 -25.88 -7.71 -13.58
C ALA A 22 -24.95 -8.28 -12.51
N GLU A 23 -23.72 -7.78 -12.49
CA GLU A 23 -22.68 -8.37 -11.67
C GLU A 23 -23.05 -8.18 -10.20
N THR A 24 -23.48 -9.26 -9.54
CA THR A 24 -23.97 -9.17 -8.17
C THR A 24 -22.78 -9.16 -7.23
N TRP A 25 -22.40 -7.95 -6.80
CA TRP A 25 -21.38 -7.73 -5.78
C TRP A 25 -21.84 -8.30 -4.44
N LYS A 26 -20.93 -9.01 -3.78
CA LYS A 26 -21.08 -9.59 -2.45
C LYS A 26 -20.10 -8.91 -1.51
N GLU A 27 -20.36 -9.01 -0.20
CA GLU A 27 -19.48 -8.44 0.82
C GLU A 27 -19.18 -9.43 1.96
N GLU A 28 -17.95 -9.36 2.47
CA GLU A 28 -17.55 -9.95 3.74
C GLU A 28 -17.06 -8.82 4.65
N LYS A 29 -17.60 -8.77 5.88
CA LYS A 29 -17.37 -7.68 6.83
C LYS A 29 -16.52 -8.16 8.01
N GLY A 30 -15.47 -7.43 8.32
CA GLY A 30 -14.67 -7.57 9.53
C GLY A 30 -14.81 -6.36 10.45
N LYS A 31 -13.89 -6.29 11.41
CA LYS A 31 -13.81 -5.21 12.39
C LYS A 31 -13.28 -3.92 11.74
N HIS A 32 -12.22 -4.04 10.95
CA HIS A 32 -11.53 -2.90 10.32
C HIS A 32 -11.72 -2.83 8.81
N PHE A 33 -12.19 -3.91 8.18
CA PHE A 33 -12.32 -4.00 6.72
C PHE A 33 -13.70 -4.46 6.25
N ILE A 34 -14.04 -4.06 5.03
CA ILE A 34 -15.16 -4.60 4.25
C ILE A 34 -14.60 -5.04 2.89
N VAL A 35 -14.67 -6.34 2.58
CA VAL A 35 -14.24 -6.89 1.29
C VAL A 35 -15.45 -6.99 0.37
N GLN A 36 -15.44 -6.24 -0.74
CA GLN A 36 -16.45 -6.29 -1.79
C GLN A 36 -15.90 -7.07 -2.98
N TYR A 37 -16.64 -8.05 -3.48
CA TYR A 37 -16.17 -8.94 -4.54
C TYR A 37 -17.33 -9.47 -5.38
N SER A 38 -17.06 -9.86 -6.62
CA SER A 38 -18.02 -10.47 -7.53
C SER A 38 -17.46 -11.75 -8.17
N SER A 39 -18.26 -12.42 -9.00
CA SER A 39 -17.80 -13.60 -9.75
C SER A 39 -16.61 -13.22 -10.65
N PRO A 40 -15.55 -14.05 -10.79
CA PRO A 40 -15.41 -15.43 -10.32
C PRO A 40 -14.76 -15.56 -8.93
N THR A 41 -14.60 -14.47 -8.19
CA THR A 41 -14.00 -14.52 -6.85
C THR A 41 -14.89 -15.31 -5.89
N SER A 42 -14.34 -16.37 -5.28
CA SER A 42 -15.09 -17.21 -4.37
C SER A 42 -15.22 -16.56 -2.99
N LYS A 43 -16.32 -16.87 -2.28
CA LYS A 43 -16.53 -16.45 -0.90
C LYS A 43 -15.38 -16.87 0.03
N GLN A 44 -14.83 -18.07 -0.19
CA GLN A 44 -13.70 -18.58 0.61
C GLN A 44 -12.45 -17.71 0.42
N TRP A 45 -12.16 -17.29 -0.81
CA TRP A 45 -11.03 -16.41 -1.10
C TRP A 45 -11.25 -15.01 -0.49
N ALA A 46 -12.45 -14.44 -0.64
CA ALA A 46 -12.80 -13.14 -0.03
C ALA A 46 -12.66 -13.16 1.50
N ARG A 47 -13.09 -14.25 2.16
CA ARG A 47 -12.88 -14.45 3.60
C ARG A 47 -11.42 -14.60 3.98
N ARG A 48 -10.58 -15.22 3.13
CA ARG A 48 -9.14 -15.31 3.37
C ARG A 48 -8.50 -13.91 3.29
N LEU A 49 -8.87 -13.11 2.29
CA LEU A 49 -8.48 -11.71 2.18
C LEU A 49 -8.87 -10.93 3.43
N LEU A 50 -10.14 -10.98 3.83
CA LEU A 50 -10.60 -10.30 5.04
C LEU A 50 -9.77 -10.69 6.28
N ARG A 51 -9.58 -11.99 6.54
CA ARG A 51 -8.78 -12.45 7.69
C ARG A 51 -7.34 -11.95 7.64
N LYS A 52 -6.71 -11.98 6.46
CA LYS A 52 -5.33 -11.49 6.28
C LYS A 52 -5.25 -9.97 6.48
N SER A 53 -6.22 -9.20 5.98
CA SER A 53 -6.30 -7.75 6.21
C SER A 53 -6.37 -7.41 7.70
N GLU A 54 -7.22 -8.10 8.46
CA GLU A 54 -7.34 -7.91 9.91
C GLU A 54 -6.02 -8.26 10.65
N GLN A 55 -5.36 -9.35 10.25
CA GLN A 55 -4.04 -9.70 10.79
C GLN A 55 -2.99 -8.61 10.50
N TYR A 56 -2.94 -8.12 9.25
CA TYR A 56 -1.98 -7.09 8.87
C TYR A 56 -2.25 -5.76 9.56
N TYR A 57 -3.51 -5.40 9.76
CA TYR A 57 -3.86 -4.23 10.56
C TYR A 57 -3.21 -4.28 11.95
N ASP A 58 -3.38 -5.39 12.67
CA ASP A 58 -2.79 -5.54 14.00
C ASP A 58 -1.26 -5.52 13.97
N THR A 59 -0.63 -6.20 13.00
CA THR A 59 0.84 -6.27 12.92
C THR A 59 1.46 -4.95 12.49
N ILE A 60 0.85 -4.23 11.54
CA ILE A 60 1.35 -2.95 11.03
C ILE A 60 1.18 -1.89 12.11
N ALA A 61 0.01 -1.82 12.77
CA ALA A 61 -0.24 -0.88 13.86
C ALA A 61 0.76 -1.07 15.01
N LYS A 62 1.09 -2.31 15.35
CA LYS A 62 2.17 -2.61 16.32
C LYS A 62 3.53 -2.16 15.81
N THR A 63 3.87 -2.47 14.56
CA THR A 63 5.16 -2.16 13.95
C THR A 63 5.44 -0.66 13.95
N ILE A 64 4.47 0.17 13.56
CA ILE A 64 4.62 1.63 13.50
C ILE A 64 4.36 2.34 14.84
N GLY A 65 4.06 1.60 15.91
CA GLY A 65 3.83 2.18 17.24
C GLY A 65 2.50 2.91 17.40
N TYR A 66 1.47 2.48 16.66
CA TYR A 66 0.11 3.04 16.63
C TYR A 66 -0.92 2.20 17.42
N ALA A 67 -0.52 1.12 18.08
CA ALA A 67 -1.42 0.12 18.69
C ALA A 67 -2.36 0.61 19.84
N ARG A 68 -2.36 1.89 20.21
CA ARG A 68 -3.16 2.43 21.34
C ARG A 68 -4.32 3.35 20.93
N TYR A 69 -4.60 3.50 19.63
CA TYR A 69 -5.75 4.28 19.19
C TYR A 69 -7.00 3.38 19.17
N GLU A 70 -7.83 3.50 20.20
CA GLU A 70 -9.11 2.79 20.30
C GLU A 70 -10.05 3.22 19.15
N ASN A 71 -10.80 2.27 18.58
CA ASN A 71 -11.82 2.47 17.52
C ASN A 71 -11.31 2.88 16.12
N PHE A 72 -10.01 2.89 15.89
CA PHE A 72 -9.46 3.18 14.55
C PHE A 72 -9.98 2.18 13.50
N TRP A 73 -10.41 2.68 12.33
CA TRP A 73 -11.06 1.93 11.24
C TRP A 73 -12.30 1.10 11.61
N THR A 74 -12.99 1.40 12.71
CA THR A 74 -14.20 0.63 13.09
C THR A 74 -15.48 1.25 12.52
N TRP A 75 -16.60 0.52 12.60
CA TRP A 75 -17.93 1.04 12.21
C TRP A 75 -17.99 1.54 10.76
N ASN A 76 -18.28 2.83 10.57
CA ASN A 76 -18.39 3.49 9.27
C ASN A 76 -17.02 3.90 8.70
N GLU A 77 -15.98 3.80 9.51
CA GLU A 77 -14.61 4.20 9.18
C GLU A 77 -13.76 3.04 8.62
N ARG A 78 -14.37 1.85 8.39
CA ARG A 78 -13.68 0.67 7.86
C ARG A 78 -13.09 0.90 6.47
N VAL A 79 -11.94 0.29 6.22
CA VAL A 79 -11.33 0.23 4.89
C VAL A 79 -12.16 -0.68 3.99
N LYS A 80 -12.53 -0.19 2.81
CA LYS A 80 -13.15 -1.00 1.76
C LYS A 80 -12.06 -1.62 0.89
N VAL A 81 -12.20 -2.91 0.58
CA VAL A 81 -11.33 -3.63 -0.35
C VAL A 81 -12.19 -4.14 -1.50
N ILE A 82 -12.06 -3.53 -2.68
CA ILE A 82 -12.79 -3.92 -3.88
C ILE A 82 -11.94 -4.88 -4.69
N VAL A 83 -12.49 -6.07 -4.97
CA VAL A 83 -11.85 -7.14 -5.72
C VAL A 83 -12.57 -7.30 -7.05
N TYR A 84 -11.98 -6.75 -8.10
CA TYR A 84 -12.48 -6.88 -9.46
C TYR A 84 -12.30 -8.31 -10.01
N PRO A 85 -13.15 -8.74 -10.97
CA PRO A 85 -13.14 -10.11 -11.49
C PRO A 85 -11.84 -10.52 -12.16
N ASN A 86 -11.22 -9.58 -12.87
CA ASN A 86 -10.02 -9.78 -13.65
C ASN A 86 -9.25 -8.47 -13.80
N LYS A 87 -8.03 -8.57 -14.35
CA LYS A 87 -7.12 -7.44 -14.55
C LYS A 87 -7.70 -6.38 -15.49
N ASP A 88 -8.38 -6.78 -16.55
CA ASP A 88 -8.87 -5.84 -17.58
C ASP A 88 -9.95 -4.92 -17.00
N ILE A 89 -10.92 -5.48 -16.27
CA ILE A 89 -11.93 -4.70 -15.55
C ILE A 89 -11.27 -3.82 -14.49
N PHE A 90 -10.30 -4.35 -13.73
CA PHE A 90 -9.55 -3.55 -12.75
C PHE A 90 -8.89 -2.33 -13.41
N LEU A 91 -8.17 -2.51 -14.51
CA LEU A 91 -7.49 -1.40 -15.20
C LEU A 91 -8.50 -0.39 -15.78
N GLN A 92 -9.59 -0.88 -16.37
CA GLN A 92 -10.66 -0.06 -16.94
C GLN A 92 -11.34 0.80 -15.85
N GLU A 93 -11.75 0.19 -14.75
CA GLU A 93 -12.52 0.85 -13.69
C GLU A 93 -11.66 1.77 -12.83
N THR A 94 -10.37 1.47 -12.67
CA THR A 94 -9.48 2.24 -11.78
C THR A 94 -8.61 3.25 -12.50
N GLY A 95 -8.41 3.12 -13.82
CA GLY A 95 -7.47 3.93 -14.60
C GLY A 95 -6.01 3.74 -14.20
N GLN A 96 -5.68 2.67 -13.47
CA GLN A 96 -4.32 2.38 -13.02
C GLN A 96 -3.41 2.01 -14.21
N PRO A 97 -2.08 2.22 -14.10
CA PRO A 97 -1.14 1.78 -15.11
C PRO A 97 -1.21 0.26 -15.36
N ALA A 98 -0.90 -0.19 -16.58
CA ALA A 98 -1.00 -1.60 -16.99
C ALA A 98 -0.16 -2.58 -16.14
N TRP A 99 0.90 -2.09 -15.49
CA TRP A 99 1.73 -2.87 -14.57
C TRP A 99 1.12 -3.00 -13.16
N SER A 100 0.09 -2.20 -12.84
CA SER A 100 -0.53 -2.19 -11.52
C SER A 100 -1.23 -3.52 -11.21
N ARG A 101 -1.03 -3.96 -9.98
CA ARG A 101 -1.60 -5.17 -9.40
C ARG A 101 -2.52 -4.85 -8.20
N GLY A 102 -2.66 -3.58 -7.88
CA GLY A 102 -3.43 -3.10 -6.75
C GLY A 102 -3.04 -1.67 -6.43
N GLY A 103 -3.84 -1.03 -5.58
CA GLY A 103 -3.51 0.29 -5.07
C GLY A 103 -4.42 0.71 -3.92
N ALA A 104 -3.86 1.42 -2.97
CA ALA A 104 -4.54 2.18 -1.94
C ALA A 104 -4.62 3.66 -2.33
N GLY A 105 -5.79 4.28 -2.19
CA GLY A 105 -5.96 5.74 -2.19
C GLY A 105 -5.53 6.54 -3.44
N ARG A 106 -4.89 5.93 -4.46
CA ARG A 106 -4.41 6.61 -5.68
C ARG A 106 -5.47 6.72 -6.79
N HIS A 107 -6.70 7.07 -6.43
CA HIS A 107 -7.69 7.53 -7.41
C HIS A 107 -7.94 9.02 -7.17
N LYS A 108 -8.10 9.81 -8.24
CA LYS A 108 -8.26 11.28 -8.18
C LYS A 108 -9.42 11.73 -7.28
N THR A 109 -10.36 10.83 -6.93
CA THR A 109 -11.46 11.08 -5.98
C THR A 109 -11.37 10.26 -4.69
N ALA A 110 -10.31 9.46 -4.47
CA ALA A 110 -10.24 8.45 -3.41
C ALA A 110 -9.11 8.64 -2.40
N ILE A 111 -8.29 9.69 -2.49
CA ILE A 111 -7.27 9.98 -1.47
C ILE A 111 -7.91 10.12 -0.07
N HIS A 112 -9.21 10.44 -0.01
CA HIS A 112 -10.00 10.53 1.21
C HIS A 112 -10.87 9.31 1.52
N SER A 113 -10.95 8.33 0.63
CA SER A 113 -11.69 7.08 0.89
C SER A 113 -10.69 6.00 1.23
N ARG A 114 -10.79 5.44 2.44
CA ARG A 114 -10.06 4.24 2.86
C ARG A 114 -10.42 3.07 1.96
N LEU A 115 -9.75 2.99 0.81
CA LEU A 115 -10.10 2.12 -0.30
C LEU A 115 -8.83 1.46 -0.84
N ILE A 116 -8.88 0.13 -0.91
CA ILE A 116 -7.94 -0.71 -1.63
C ILE A 116 -8.68 -1.30 -2.83
N VAL A 117 -8.12 -1.16 -4.02
CA VAL A 117 -8.62 -1.78 -5.25
C VAL A 117 -7.65 -2.84 -5.73
N THR A 118 -8.15 -4.01 -6.12
CA THR A 118 -7.33 -5.12 -6.62
C THR A 118 -8.17 -6.10 -7.44
N TYR A 119 -7.56 -7.18 -7.91
CA TYR A 119 -8.22 -8.33 -8.54
C TYR A 119 -7.57 -9.61 -8.02
N LYS A 120 -8.24 -10.76 -8.17
CA LYS A 120 -7.66 -12.04 -7.75
C LYS A 120 -6.39 -12.34 -8.55
N GLN A 121 -5.26 -12.44 -7.87
CA GLN A 121 -3.97 -12.84 -8.43
C GLN A 121 -3.55 -14.21 -7.93
N GLU A 122 -2.76 -14.90 -8.74
CA GLU A 122 -2.27 -16.24 -8.42
C GLU A 122 -1.10 -16.19 -7.41
N ASP A 123 -0.21 -15.20 -7.52
CA ASP A 123 1.02 -15.14 -6.71
C ASP A 123 1.27 -13.80 -6.00
N GLY A 124 1.84 -13.86 -4.80
CA GLY A 124 2.45 -12.72 -4.09
C GLY A 124 1.50 -11.67 -3.52
N PHE A 125 0.20 -11.73 -3.81
CA PHE A 125 -0.78 -10.74 -3.34
C PHE A 125 -0.87 -10.67 -1.81
N PHE A 126 -1.05 -11.81 -1.13
CA PHE A 126 -1.30 -11.82 0.32
C PHE A 126 -0.10 -11.38 1.14
N ASP A 127 1.12 -11.74 0.74
CA ASP A 127 2.33 -11.47 1.53
C ASP A 127 3.16 -10.30 0.97
N GLY A 128 2.67 -9.64 -0.09
CA GLY A 128 3.29 -8.51 -0.77
C GLY A 128 2.35 -7.32 -0.87
N ILE A 129 1.46 -7.34 -1.86
CA ILE A 129 0.58 -6.21 -2.21
C ILE A 129 -0.35 -5.84 -1.04
N LEU A 130 -1.02 -6.82 -0.43
CA LEU A 130 -2.00 -6.54 0.62
C LEU A 130 -1.41 -5.79 1.82
N PRO A 131 -0.34 -6.26 2.48
CA PRO A 131 0.27 -5.52 3.57
C PRO A 131 0.89 -4.19 3.13
N HIS A 132 1.40 -4.10 1.89
CA HIS A 132 1.93 -2.87 1.31
C HIS A 132 0.85 -1.78 1.23
N GLU A 133 -0.29 -2.07 0.61
CA GLU A 133 -1.38 -1.10 0.46
C GLU A 133 -2.02 -0.72 1.81
N ILE A 134 -2.15 -1.67 2.74
CA ILE A 134 -2.65 -1.38 4.10
C ILE A 134 -1.69 -0.41 4.82
N SER A 135 -0.37 -0.55 4.61
CA SER A 135 0.62 0.32 5.23
C SER A 135 0.50 1.77 4.79
N HIS A 136 0.28 2.02 3.50
CA HIS A 136 0.05 3.36 2.97
C HIS A 136 -1.17 4.02 3.62
N LEU A 137 -2.30 3.30 3.69
CA LEU A 137 -3.52 3.83 4.34
C LEU A 137 -3.28 4.12 5.82
N MET A 138 -2.64 3.18 6.53
CA MET A 138 -2.41 3.33 7.96
C MET A 138 -1.45 4.47 8.28
N LEU A 139 -0.38 4.65 7.50
CA LEU A 139 0.56 5.76 7.67
C LEU A 139 -0.11 7.10 7.39
N ASN A 140 -0.87 7.21 6.30
CA ASN A 140 -1.60 8.43 5.94
C ASN A 140 -2.58 8.82 7.07
N ASP A 141 -3.38 7.88 7.55
CA ASP A 141 -4.31 8.15 8.65
C ASP A 141 -3.62 8.42 10.00
N PHE A 142 -2.47 7.78 10.26
CA PHE A 142 -1.67 8.08 11.45
C PHE A 142 -1.23 9.54 11.40
N LEU A 143 -0.55 9.96 10.33
CA LEU A 143 -0.02 11.30 10.18
C LEU A 143 -1.12 12.36 10.02
N GLY A 144 -2.26 11.98 9.44
CA GLY A 144 -3.38 12.87 9.15
C GLY A 144 -3.33 13.43 7.74
N SER A 145 -4.52 13.68 7.18
CA SER A 145 -4.66 14.23 5.83
C SER A 145 -3.94 15.57 5.70
N GLY A 146 -3.14 15.73 4.65
CA GLY A 146 -2.42 16.97 4.34
C GLY A 146 -0.99 17.05 4.89
N VAL A 147 -0.56 16.08 5.71
CA VAL A 147 0.86 15.98 6.09
C VAL A 147 1.66 15.39 4.91
N PRO A 148 2.63 16.12 4.34
CA PRO A 148 3.46 15.58 3.27
C PRO A 148 4.37 14.47 3.81
N ILE A 149 4.26 13.29 3.22
CA ILE A 149 5.04 12.11 3.60
C ILE A 149 6.19 11.96 2.61
N PRO A 150 7.46 12.01 3.06
CA PRO A 150 8.59 11.71 2.19
C PRO A 150 8.50 10.30 1.60
N LEU A 151 8.87 10.16 0.32
CA LEU A 151 8.70 8.90 -0.42
C LEU A 151 9.44 7.72 0.25
N TRP A 152 10.65 7.96 0.76
CA TRP A 152 11.43 6.93 1.45
C TRP A 152 10.72 6.39 2.71
N LEU A 153 9.97 7.24 3.41
CA LEU A 153 9.25 6.87 4.63
C LEU A 153 8.01 6.06 4.29
N ASP A 154 7.22 6.53 3.31
CA ASP A 154 5.99 5.88 2.86
C ASP A 154 6.28 4.48 2.29
N GLU A 155 7.18 4.41 1.30
CA GLU A 155 7.58 3.16 0.65
C GLU A 155 8.42 2.28 1.57
N GLY A 156 9.26 2.87 2.43
CA GLY A 156 10.05 2.14 3.41
C GLY A 156 9.17 1.36 4.39
N ILE A 157 8.11 1.98 4.92
CA ILE A 157 7.16 1.29 5.82
C ILE A 157 6.37 0.23 5.05
N ALA A 158 5.86 0.56 3.86
CA ALA A 158 5.04 -0.35 3.07
C ALA A 158 5.81 -1.62 2.67
N GLN A 159 7.03 -1.46 2.14
CA GLN A 159 7.86 -2.58 1.72
C GLN A 159 8.52 -3.32 2.89
N LEU A 160 8.64 -2.72 4.08
CA LEU A 160 9.06 -3.43 5.29
C LEU A 160 8.09 -4.55 5.66
N GLN A 161 6.80 -4.42 5.31
CA GLN A 161 5.78 -5.44 5.56
C GLN A 161 5.79 -6.58 4.54
N GLU A 162 6.67 -6.52 3.54
CA GLU A 162 6.87 -7.57 2.54
C GLU A 162 8.11 -8.40 2.94
N PRO A 163 7.96 -9.60 3.55
CA PRO A 163 9.07 -10.30 4.21
C PRO A 163 10.28 -10.56 3.30
N THR A 164 10.02 -10.94 2.06
CA THR A 164 11.05 -11.18 1.06
C THR A 164 11.82 -9.89 0.73
N LYS A 165 11.14 -8.75 0.54
CA LYS A 165 11.80 -7.48 0.27
C LYS A 165 12.62 -7.00 1.46
N ARG A 166 12.09 -7.15 2.68
CA ARG A 166 12.83 -6.81 3.92
C ARG A 166 14.15 -7.57 4.03
N MET A 167 14.12 -8.88 3.78
CA MET A 167 15.33 -9.71 3.80
C MET A 167 16.33 -9.30 2.71
N VAL A 168 15.85 -9.13 1.47
CA VAL A 168 16.69 -8.73 0.33
C VAL A 168 17.29 -7.35 0.54
N ALA A 169 16.51 -6.39 1.03
CA ALA A 169 16.95 -5.03 1.33
C ALA A 169 18.10 -5.03 2.35
N HIS A 170 17.97 -5.79 3.44
CA HIS A 170 19.03 -5.92 4.44
C HIS A 170 20.33 -6.46 3.83
N GLN A 171 20.25 -7.49 2.97
CA GLN A 171 21.43 -8.06 2.31
C GLN A 171 22.07 -7.09 1.31
N ILE A 172 21.26 -6.37 0.53
CA ILE A 172 21.74 -5.32 -0.37
C ILE A 172 22.47 -4.24 0.41
N MET A 173 21.83 -3.71 1.46
CA MET A 173 22.36 -2.55 2.18
C MET A 173 23.62 -2.84 2.97
N ARG A 174 23.77 -4.04 3.55
CA ARG A 174 25.06 -4.42 4.16
C ARG A 174 26.21 -4.43 3.16
N ASN A 175 25.97 -4.94 1.95
CA ASN A 175 27.00 -4.97 0.92
C ASN A 175 27.29 -3.55 0.39
N SER A 176 26.25 -2.78 0.11
CA SER A 176 26.35 -1.39 -0.35
C SER A 176 27.09 -0.49 0.64
N VAL A 177 26.77 -0.57 1.94
CA VAL A 177 27.44 0.24 2.97
C VAL A 177 28.92 -0.12 3.10
N ARG A 178 29.29 -1.40 3.00
CA ARG A 178 30.70 -1.83 3.00
C ARG A 178 31.50 -1.29 1.81
N GLN A 179 30.82 -1.07 0.68
CA GLN A 179 31.42 -0.54 -0.55
C GLN A 179 31.32 0.98 -0.66
N GLY A 180 30.64 1.65 0.28
CA GLY A 180 30.33 3.09 0.19
C GLY A 180 29.31 3.43 -0.91
N ASP A 181 28.56 2.46 -1.42
CA ASP A 181 27.63 2.58 -2.55
C ASP A 181 26.18 2.64 -2.06
N TYR A 182 25.85 3.73 -1.34
CA TYR A 182 24.51 4.04 -0.85
C TYR A 182 24.20 5.53 -1.06
N ILE A 183 22.93 5.90 -1.03
CA ILE A 183 22.49 7.29 -1.25
C ILE A 183 22.72 8.08 0.05
N SER A 184 23.38 9.24 0.01
CA SER A 184 23.51 10.08 1.21
C SER A 184 22.14 10.44 1.77
N PHE A 185 22.00 10.53 3.09
CA PHE A 185 20.67 10.76 3.67
C PHE A 185 20.15 12.14 3.28
N ALA A 186 21.01 13.17 3.21
CA ALA A 186 20.64 14.49 2.71
C ALA A 186 19.93 14.44 1.34
N SER A 187 20.38 13.57 0.43
CA SER A 187 19.71 13.36 -0.86
C SER A 187 18.46 12.47 -0.72
N LEU A 188 18.56 11.34 -0.02
CA LEU A 188 17.48 10.36 0.11
C LEU A 188 16.20 10.99 0.67
N MET A 189 16.32 11.88 1.67
CA MET A 189 15.16 12.43 2.40
C MET A 189 14.22 13.28 1.53
N SER A 190 14.72 13.84 0.43
CA SER A 190 13.95 14.72 -0.48
C SER A 190 13.75 14.13 -1.89
N GLN A 191 14.37 12.98 -2.18
CA GLN A 191 14.41 12.43 -3.52
C GLN A 191 13.08 11.81 -3.95
N ASP A 192 12.65 12.13 -5.18
CA ASP A 192 11.57 11.43 -5.88
C ASP A 192 12.15 10.52 -6.97
N ILE A 193 12.04 9.20 -6.77
CA ILE A 193 12.62 8.19 -7.65
C ILE A 193 11.65 7.73 -8.75
N ARG A 194 10.39 8.20 -8.76
CA ARG A 194 9.32 7.63 -9.61
C ARG A 194 9.54 7.84 -11.11
N GLY A 195 10.38 8.80 -11.49
CA GLY A 195 10.81 9.05 -12.88
C GLY A 195 12.25 8.60 -13.18
N GLU A 196 12.93 7.96 -12.23
CA GLU A 196 14.32 7.53 -12.40
C GLU A 196 14.40 6.31 -13.33
N THR A 197 15.36 6.33 -14.26
CA THR A 197 15.58 5.24 -15.22
C THR A 197 16.74 4.34 -14.83
N ASP A 198 17.65 4.81 -13.97
CA ASP A 198 18.70 3.99 -13.39
C ASP A 198 18.12 2.97 -12.40
N THR A 199 17.94 1.74 -12.88
CA THR A 199 17.42 0.62 -12.09
C THR A 199 18.25 0.29 -10.84
N LYS A 200 19.57 0.52 -10.86
CA LYS A 200 20.43 0.31 -9.68
C LYS A 200 20.11 1.35 -8.63
N LYS A 201 20.01 2.62 -9.02
CA LYS A 201 19.66 3.73 -8.12
C LYS A 201 18.27 3.55 -7.51
N VAL A 202 17.29 3.13 -8.32
CA VAL A 202 15.94 2.78 -7.85
C VAL A 202 15.99 1.65 -6.82
N LYS A 203 16.74 0.58 -7.11
CA LYS A 203 16.90 -0.56 -6.21
C LYS A 203 17.55 -0.16 -4.87
N ILE A 204 18.60 0.67 -4.91
CA ILE A 204 19.25 1.18 -3.69
C ILE A 204 18.30 2.07 -2.90
N PHE A 205 17.56 2.97 -3.55
CA PHE A 205 16.59 3.84 -2.88
C PHE A 205 15.59 3.04 -2.02
N TYR A 206 14.93 2.04 -2.61
CA TYR A 206 13.95 1.23 -1.89
C TYR A 206 14.60 0.33 -0.83
N ALA A 207 15.73 -0.31 -1.14
CA ALA A 207 16.45 -1.15 -0.17
C ALA A 207 16.92 -0.33 1.04
N GLN A 208 17.45 0.86 0.80
CA GLN A 208 17.91 1.78 1.84
C GLN A 208 16.72 2.27 2.68
N SER A 209 15.63 2.69 2.05
CA SER A 209 14.39 3.11 2.72
C SER A 209 13.88 2.06 3.70
N ILE A 210 13.72 0.80 3.25
CA ILE A 210 13.29 -0.32 4.12
C ILE A 210 14.25 -0.49 5.29
N SER A 211 15.56 -0.45 5.01
CA SER A 211 16.59 -0.72 5.99
C SER A 211 16.70 0.35 7.09
N ILE A 212 16.36 1.61 6.76
CA ILE A 212 16.30 2.72 7.73
C ILE A 212 15.14 2.51 8.70
N ILE A 213 13.95 2.19 8.19
CA ILE A 213 12.78 1.92 9.04
C ILE A 213 13.03 0.69 9.91
N ASP A 214 13.59 -0.38 9.33
CA ASP A 214 13.95 -1.60 10.08
C ASP A 214 14.96 -1.29 11.20
N PHE A 215 15.98 -0.49 10.92
CA PHE A 215 16.97 -0.02 11.90
C PHE A 215 16.31 0.75 13.04
N LEU A 216 15.49 1.77 12.72
CA LEU A 216 14.84 2.60 13.72
C LEU A 216 13.96 1.74 14.66
N ILE A 217 13.19 0.82 14.10
CA ILE A 217 12.30 -0.06 14.86
C ILE A 217 13.09 -1.08 15.67
N LYS A 218 14.11 -1.74 15.10
CA LYS A 218 14.88 -2.76 15.83
C LYS A 218 15.77 -2.17 16.92
N LYS A 219 16.39 -1.01 16.67
CA LYS A 219 17.33 -0.39 17.60
C LYS A 219 16.63 0.40 18.71
N TYR A 220 15.55 1.10 18.39
CA TYR A 220 14.88 2.02 19.32
C TYR A 220 13.46 1.59 19.71
N GLY A 221 12.91 0.57 19.05
CA GLY A 221 11.59 0.01 19.32
C GLY A 221 10.46 0.76 18.60
N SER A 222 9.38 0.02 18.29
CA SER A 222 8.18 0.58 17.65
C SER A 222 7.55 1.73 18.41
N ASN A 223 7.64 1.76 19.75
CA ASN A 223 7.12 2.88 20.55
C ASN A 223 7.81 4.21 20.22
N LYS A 224 9.13 4.20 20.03
CA LYS A 224 9.90 5.38 19.63
C LYS A 224 9.61 5.76 18.19
N PHE A 225 9.52 4.78 17.29
CA PHE A 225 9.11 5.04 15.91
C PHE A 225 7.72 5.70 15.83
N GLY A 226 6.75 5.22 16.62
CA GLY A 226 5.44 5.88 16.73
C GLY A 226 5.50 7.28 17.35
N GLN A 227 6.42 7.55 18.28
CA GLN A 227 6.67 8.92 18.76
C GLN A 227 7.19 9.81 17.63
N PHE A 228 8.10 9.31 16.80
CA PHE A 228 8.62 10.02 15.63
C PHE A 228 7.49 10.36 14.63
N CYS A 229 6.64 9.40 14.27
CA CYS A 229 5.47 9.66 13.43
C CYS A 229 4.52 10.71 14.07
N ARG A 230 4.32 10.68 15.39
CA ARG A 230 3.53 11.72 16.08
C ARG A 230 4.16 13.11 16.01
N GLN A 231 5.49 13.22 16.04
CA GLN A 231 6.15 14.51 15.85
C GLN A 231 5.88 15.07 14.46
N LEU A 232 5.97 14.23 13.42
CA LEU A 232 5.64 14.62 12.04
C LEU A 232 4.18 15.04 11.89
N LYS A 233 3.25 14.26 12.47
CA LYS A 233 1.83 14.61 12.55
C LYS A 233 1.59 16.01 13.13
N ASN A 234 2.38 16.39 14.13
CA ASN A 234 2.27 17.68 14.81
C ASN A 234 2.94 18.83 14.03
N GLY A 235 3.32 18.61 12.77
CA GLY A 235 3.87 19.63 11.88
C GLY A 235 5.37 19.88 12.02
N LYS A 236 6.09 19.06 12.81
CA LYS A 236 7.55 19.18 12.89
C LYS A 236 8.21 18.73 11.60
N THR A 237 9.29 19.41 11.24
CA THR A 237 10.20 18.96 10.18
C THR A 237 10.84 17.61 10.54
N LEU A 238 11.43 16.94 9.55
CA LEU A 238 12.09 15.65 9.76
C LEU A 238 13.17 15.73 10.85
N GLU A 239 14.03 16.72 10.80
CA GLU A 239 15.11 16.93 11.79
C GLU A 239 14.55 17.21 13.18
N GLU A 240 13.55 18.09 13.28
CA GLU A 240 12.89 18.37 14.55
C GLU A 240 12.21 17.13 15.15
N ALA A 241 11.61 16.30 14.30
CA ALA A 241 10.97 15.05 14.72
C ALA A 241 12.00 14.00 15.18
N LEU A 242 13.14 13.87 14.47
CA LEU A 242 14.25 13.01 14.86
C LEU A 242 14.81 13.45 16.22
N ARG A 243 15.22 14.71 16.32
CA ARG A 243 15.80 15.32 17.53
C ARG A 243 14.87 15.20 18.73
N ALA A 244 13.57 15.46 18.55
CA ALA A 244 12.61 15.38 19.65
C ALA A 244 12.34 13.94 20.13
N THR A 245 12.54 12.93 19.27
CA THR A 245 12.21 11.53 19.57
C THR A 245 13.40 10.74 20.08
N TYR A 246 14.55 10.94 19.43
CA TYR A 246 15.79 10.20 19.61
C TYR A 246 16.88 11.08 20.23
N THR A 247 16.48 11.93 21.19
CA THR A 247 17.28 13.00 21.82
C THR A 247 18.71 12.63 22.23
N LEU A 248 18.97 11.37 22.61
CA LEU A 248 20.28 10.92 23.09
C LEU A 248 21.14 10.22 22.01
N SER A 249 20.62 10.09 20.79
CA SER A 249 21.23 9.22 19.77
C SER A 249 21.22 9.78 18.35
N ILE A 250 20.16 10.50 17.96
CA ILE A 250 19.98 11.00 16.59
C ILE A 250 19.44 12.43 16.71
N GLU A 251 20.35 13.40 16.58
CA GLU A 251 20.02 14.82 16.70
C GLU A 251 19.83 15.51 15.33
N SER A 252 20.26 14.86 14.26
CA SER A 252 20.19 15.35 12.87
C SER A 252 20.07 14.20 11.86
N VAL A 253 19.85 14.55 10.59
CA VAL A 253 19.88 13.57 9.48
C VAL A 253 21.27 12.94 9.35
N ASP A 254 22.34 13.70 9.54
CA ASP A 254 23.72 13.16 9.51
C ASP A 254 23.99 12.18 10.65
N ALA A 255 23.49 12.48 11.85
CA ALA A 255 23.60 11.56 12.98
C ALA A 255 22.80 10.27 12.72
N LEU A 256 21.65 10.37 12.06
CA LEU A 256 20.88 9.20 11.63
C LEU A 256 21.69 8.36 10.64
N GLU A 257 22.29 9.00 9.63
CA GLU A 257 23.12 8.32 8.64
C GLU A 257 24.28 7.57 9.31
N GLN A 258 25.04 8.23 10.18
CA GLN A 258 26.18 7.63 10.87
C GLN A 258 25.78 6.38 11.67
N ARG A 259 24.70 6.46 12.46
CA ARG A 259 24.23 5.34 13.28
C ARG A 259 23.67 4.20 12.44
N TRP A 260 23.01 4.51 11.33
CA TRP A 260 22.52 3.51 10.39
C TRP A 260 23.68 2.82 9.66
N VAL A 261 24.70 3.56 9.21
CA VAL A 261 25.92 3.00 8.61
C VAL A 261 26.62 2.05 9.58
N GLU A 262 26.78 2.45 10.84
CA GLU A 262 27.36 1.60 11.89
C GLU A 262 26.56 0.30 12.07
N TYR A 263 25.22 0.38 12.07
CA TYR A 263 24.35 -0.78 12.19
C TYR A 263 24.41 -1.73 10.97
N MET A 264 24.72 -1.21 9.78
CA MET A 264 24.77 -2.00 8.55
C MET A 264 26.13 -2.67 8.27
N ARG A 265 27.18 -2.31 9.01
CA ARG A 265 28.53 -2.90 8.86
C ARG A 265 28.58 -4.32 9.42
#